data_AF-A0A850MPR3-F1
#
_entry.id   AF-A0A850MPR3-F1
#
_cell.length_a   1.000
_cell.length_b   1.000
_cell.length_c   1.000
_cell.angle_alpha   90.00
_cell.angle_beta   90.00
_cell.angle_gamma   90.00
#
_symmetry.space_group_name_H-M   'P 1'
#
loop_
_entity.id
_entity.type
_entity.pdbx_description
1 polymer ?
#
loop_
_entity_poly.entity_id
_entity_poly.type
_entity_poly.pdbx_seq_one_letter_code
_entity_poly.pdbx_strand_id
1 'polypeptide(L)'
;MEFIWTVRRYFQFRVNGVPPSINYDITYRCQLNCEHCYFARSWIKDRKDDELELTDEQWKRVFKKHYSMGITNASITGGEPTLRMPVVEAAYDTFNSIQVATNGIIPIPERLKCVVWVSIDGGEETHNRIRGAKCYQKIMRNIQDDKRIAISMSLSTSNYKEIFPTIEACLKANIKGIFFLLYTGQTTDSLYLTGKQLDYTIKSLYHAIDEYGDFILISKRMVDLYKTKKHVKDCIFRKGLVQSFYPDMSRKLPCVMGPVDCRTCGCIVPVFMYWVKRLDIETMLKGSKMLATPV
;
A
#
# COMPACT_ATOMS: atom_id res chain seq x y z
N MET A 1 -12.28 7.97 -20.14
CA MET A 1 -10.95 8.05 -20.80
C MET A 1 -9.86 7.20 -20.12
N GLU A 2 -9.96 6.87 -18.82
CA GLU A 2 -8.93 6.06 -18.12
C GLU A 2 -8.88 4.56 -18.48
N PHE A 3 -10.02 3.96 -18.87
CA PHE A 3 -10.10 2.53 -19.19
C PHE A 3 -9.28 2.15 -20.45
N ILE A 4 -9.35 2.98 -21.50
CA ILE A 4 -8.59 2.80 -22.75
C ILE A 4 -7.08 2.93 -22.49
N TRP A 5 -6.69 3.79 -21.55
CA TRP A 5 -5.30 3.97 -21.12
C TRP A 5 -4.74 2.74 -20.38
N THR A 6 -5.53 2.17 -19.48
CA THR A 6 -5.18 0.94 -18.75
C THR A 6 -4.99 -0.25 -19.69
N VAL A 7 -5.85 -0.38 -20.71
CA VAL A 7 -5.75 -1.43 -21.73
C VAL A 7 -4.49 -1.23 -22.59
N ARG A 8 -4.23 -0.02 -23.10
CA ARG A 8 -3.03 0.28 -23.92
C ARG A 8 -1.73 -0.01 -23.17
N ARG A 9 -1.65 0.33 -21.87
CA ARG A 9 -0.48 0.03 -21.01
C ARG A 9 -0.30 -1.46 -20.75
N TYR A 10 -1.38 -2.20 -20.56
CA TYR A 10 -1.33 -3.66 -20.44
C TYR A 10 -0.81 -4.31 -21.74
N PHE A 11 -1.21 -3.79 -22.90
CA PHE A 11 -0.65 -4.19 -24.20
C PHE A 11 0.83 -3.78 -24.35
N GLN A 12 1.24 -2.59 -23.91
CA GLN A 12 2.64 -2.15 -23.99
C GLN A 12 3.58 -3.01 -23.12
N PHE A 13 3.13 -3.48 -21.95
CA PHE A 13 3.85 -4.48 -21.15
C PHE A 13 3.98 -5.83 -21.89
N ARG A 14 2.89 -6.30 -22.51
CA ARG A 14 2.89 -7.56 -23.28
C ARG A 14 3.82 -7.53 -24.50
N VAL A 15 4.04 -6.36 -25.09
CA VAL A 15 4.84 -6.19 -26.32
C VAL A 15 6.29 -5.83 -26.02
N ASN A 16 6.54 -4.91 -25.07
CA ASN A 16 7.89 -4.34 -24.86
C ASN A 16 8.53 -4.77 -23.53
N GLY A 17 7.84 -5.54 -22.69
CA GLY A 17 8.35 -5.98 -21.37
C GLY A 17 8.50 -4.86 -20.33
N VAL A 18 8.10 -3.63 -20.64
CA VAL A 18 8.20 -2.48 -19.73
C VAL A 18 7.02 -2.50 -18.74
N PRO A 19 7.28 -2.54 -17.42
CA PRO A 19 6.21 -2.54 -16.43
C PRO A 19 5.45 -1.20 -16.44
N PRO A 20 4.11 -1.20 -16.36
CA PRO A 20 3.34 0.03 -16.28
C PRO A 20 3.53 0.81 -14.99
N SER A 21 4.05 0.18 -13.92
CA SER A 21 4.22 0.80 -12.61
C SER A 21 5.44 0.24 -11.88
N ILE A 22 6.14 1.11 -11.15
CA ILE A 22 7.25 0.74 -10.28
C ILE A 22 6.96 1.22 -8.85
N ASN A 23 7.31 0.38 -7.89
CA ASN A 23 7.40 0.73 -6.48
C ASN A 23 8.85 1.06 -6.11
N TYR A 24 9.06 2.23 -5.53
CA TYR A 24 10.35 2.68 -5.03
C TYR A 24 10.28 2.80 -3.51
N ASP A 25 11.01 1.95 -2.83
CA ASP A 25 11.37 2.24 -1.45
C ASP A 25 12.48 3.30 -1.49
N ILE A 26 12.20 4.53 -1.05
CA ILE A 26 13.14 5.64 -1.25
C ILE A 26 14.10 5.86 -0.09
N THR A 27 13.85 5.24 1.06
CA THR A 27 14.74 5.27 2.22
C THR A 27 14.61 4.01 3.08
N TYR A 28 15.70 3.64 3.76
CA TYR A 28 15.71 2.61 4.81
C TYR A 28 15.18 3.11 6.15
N ARG A 29 15.16 4.44 6.34
CA ARG A 29 14.84 5.05 7.62
C ARG A 29 13.35 5.09 7.87
N CYS A 30 12.96 4.84 9.12
CA CYS A 30 11.61 5.04 9.62
C CYS A 30 11.70 5.52 11.07
N GLN A 31 10.86 6.48 11.46
CA GLN A 31 10.77 6.96 12.83
C GLN A 31 9.92 6.06 13.76
N LEU A 32 9.44 4.92 13.26
CA LEU A 32 8.60 3.95 13.98
C LEU A 32 9.20 2.55 13.92
N ASN A 33 8.87 1.71 14.89
CA ASN A 33 9.33 0.32 14.96
C ASN A 33 8.14 -0.64 15.08
N CYS A 34 7.34 -0.71 14.01
CA CYS A 34 6.04 -1.39 14.07
C CYS A 34 6.19 -2.92 14.17
N GLU A 35 5.41 -3.57 15.02
CA GLU A 35 5.48 -5.04 15.27
C GLU A 35 5.30 -5.90 13.99
N HIS A 36 4.53 -5.39 13.04
CA HIS A 36 4.11 -6.09 11.83
C HIS A 36 4.84 -5.60 10.57
N CYS A 37 5.84 -4.72 10.72
CA CYS A 37 6.49 -4.06 9.60
C CYS A 37 7.18 -5.05 8.65
N TYR A 38 6.64 -5.18 7.43
CA TYR A 38 7.27 -6.01 6.40
C TYR A 38 8.63 -5.44 5.97
N PHE A 39 8.78 -4.12 5.96
CA PHE A 39 9.97 -3.44 5.47
C PHE A 39 11.17 -3.73 6.38
N ALA A 40 10.99 -3.51 7.68
CA ALA A 40 11.94 -3.87 8.73
C ALA A 40 12.39 -5.34 8.61
N ARG A 41 11.46 -6.28 8.46
CA ARG A 41 11.78 -7.72 8.32
C ARG A 41 12.54 -8.06 7.04
N SER A 42 12.25 -7.36 5.95
CA SER A 42 12.93 -7.56 4.67
C SER A 42 14.37 -7.04 4.66
N TRP A 43 14.74 -6.22 5.64
CA TRP A 43 16.02 -5.47 5.64
C TRP A 43 16.90 -5.69 6.88
N ILE A 44 16.32 -5.98 8.05
CA ILE A 44 17.02 -5.96 9.36
C ILE A 44 18.07 -7.06 9.55
N LYS A 45 18.28 -8.00 8.60
CA LYS A 45 19.15 -9.12 8.94
C LYS A 45 20.63 -8.80 9.11
N ASP A 46 21.28 -7.87 8.38
CA ASP A 46 22.76 -7.76 8.47
C ASP A 46 23.42 -6.45 7.99
N ARG A 47 22.75 -5.30 7.84
CA ARG A 47 23.42 -4.10 7.25
C ARG A 47 23.34 -2.83 8.09
N LYS A 48 24.52 -2.32 8.42
CA LYS A 48 24.77 -0.99 8.96
C LYS A 48 24.71 0.06 7.83
N ASP A 49 24.14 1.19 8.20
CA ASP A 49 24.40 2.54 7.71
C ASP A 49 23.70 3.02 6.44
N ASP A 50 23.24 4.27 6.56
CA ASP A 50 22.62 5.14 5.55
C ASP A 50 23.48 5.36 4.28
N GLU A 51 24.63 4.70 4.18
CA GLU A 51 25.63 4.86 3.09
C GLU A 51 25.26 4.15 1.79
N LEU A 52 24.24 3.27 1.78
CA LEU A 52 23.86 2.51 0.59
C LEU A 52 22.63 3.05 -0.14
N GLU A 53 21.83 3.93 0.46
CA GLU A 53 20.66 4.50 -0.24
C GLU A 53 21.06 5.61 -1.22
N LEU A 54 20.31 5.73 -2.32
CA LEU A 54 20.57 6.78 -3.30
C LEU A 54 20.41 8.18 -2.71
N THR A 55 21.25 9.11 -3.15
CA THR A 55 21.09 10.56 -2.93
C THR A 55 19.86 11.10 -3.67
N ASP A 56 19.39 12.29 -3.29
CA ASP A 56 18.24 12.95 -3.95
C ASP A 56 18.46 13.12 -5.46
N GLU A 57 19.68 13.50 -5.86
CA GLU A 57 20.04 13.65 -7.27
C GLU A 57 20.10 12.32 -8.04
N GLN A 58 20.54 11.24 -7.38
CA GLN A 58 20.49 9.91 -7.97
C GLN A 58 19.03 9.46 -8.18
N TRP A 59 18.14 9.71 -7.20
CA TRP A 59 16.71 9.42 -7.36
C TRP A 59 16.08 10.18 -8.52
N LYS A 60 16.32 11.49 -8.63
CA LYS A 60 15.87 12.31 -9.76
C LYS A 60 16.31 11.73 -11.10
N ARG A 61 17.57 11.26 -11.21
CA ARG A 61 18.08 10.60 -12.42
C ARG A 61 17.38 9.27 -12.69
N VAL A 62 17.14 8.45 -11.66
CA VAL A 62 16.41 7.18 -11.78
C VAL A 62 14.99 7.42 -12.28
N PHE A 63 14.26 8.37 -11.71
CA PHE A 63 12.89 8.66 -12.13
C PHE A 63 12.83 9.13 -13.58
N LYS A 64 13.69 10.07 -13.99
CA LYS A 64 13.77 10.53 -15.38
C LYS A 64 14.11 9.39 -16.35
N LYS A 65 15.05 8.51 -15.98
CA LYS A 65 15.41 7.34 -16.79
C LYS A 65 14.25 6.36 -16.92
N HIS A 66 13.58 6.01 -15.82
CA HIS A 66 12.44 5.10 -15.87
C HIS A 66 11.26 5.70 -16.63
N TYR A 67 11.02 7.01 -16.49
CA TYR A 67 10.01 7.71 -17.28
C TYR A 67 10.30 7.66 -18.78
N SER A 68 11.54 7.91 -19.20
CA SER A 68 11.92 7.83 -20.63
C SER A 68 11.82 6.41 -21.20
N MET A 69 11.88 5.38 -20.35
CA MET A 69 11.61 4.00 -20.73
C MET A 69 10.11 3.67 -20.85
N GLY A 70 9.21 4.60 -20.53
CA GLY A 70 7.76 4.43 -20.62
C GLY A 70 7.05 4.08 -19.30
N ILE A 71 7.78 4.03 -18.18
CA ILE A 71 7.16 3.87 -16.85
C ILE A 71 6.52 5.18 -16.45
N THR A 72 5.21 5.16 -16.25
CA THR A 72 4.42 6.39 -16.11
C THR A 72 3.65 6.47 -14.80
N ASN A 73 3.72 5.42 -13.97
CA ASN A 73 3.14 5.40 -12.62
C ASN A 73 4.20 4.99 -11.60
N ALA A 74 4.19 5.65 -10.44
CA ALA A 74 5.11 5.35 -9.35
C ALA A 74 4.35 5.16 -8.02
N SER A 75 4.78 4.15 -7.26
CA SER A 75 4.43 4.00 -5.85
C SER A 75 5.65 4.37 -5.03
N ILE A 76 5.51 5.36 -4.15
CA ILE A 76 6.58 5.83 -3.28
C ILE A 76 6.34 5.28 -1.87
N THR A 77 7.28 4.46 -1.42
CA THR A 77 7.25 3.73 -0.14
C THR A 77 8.62 3.82 0.52
N GLY A 78 8.98 2.85 1.37
CA GLY A 78 10.28 2.77 2.05
C GLY A 78 10.10 2.32 3.49
N GLY A 79 11.03 2.72 4.36
CA GLY A 79 10.77 2.81 5.79
C GLY A 79 9.68 3.85 6.04
N GLU A 80 9.98 5.14 5.80
CA GLU A 80 9.01 6.22 5.75
C GLU A 80 9.38 7.26 4.66
N PRO A 81 8.62 7.35 3.55
CA PRO A 81 8.97 8.25 2.45
C PRO A 81 8.96 9.74 2.83
N THR A 82 8.17 10.16 3.81
CA THR A 82 8.10 11.58 4.20
C THR A 82 9.41 12.11 4.82
N LEU A 83 10.33 11.21 5.24
CA LEU A 83 11.68 11.59 5.66
C LEU A 83 12.57 12.06 4.49
N ARG A 84 12.12 11.85 3.25
CA ARG A 84 12.78 12.27 2.01
C ARG A 84 11.82 13.03 1.10
N MET A 85 11.14 14.05 1.65
CA MET A 85 10.17 14.86 0.91
C MET A 85 10.69 15.40 -0.43
N PRO A 86 11.95 15.87 -0.58
CA PRO A 86 12.47 16.29 -1.88
C PRO A 86 12.46 15.19 -2.96
N VAL A 87 12.60 13.93 -2.55
CA VAL A 87 12.51 12.77 -3.46
C VAL A 87 11.06 12.46 -3.82
N VAL A 88 10.13 12.59 -2.86
CA VAL A 88 8.68 12.46 -3.12
C VAL A 88 8.22 13.51 -4.15
N GLU A 89 8.66 14.76 -3.99
CA GLU A 89 8.39 15.86 -4.91
C GLU A 89 9.00 15.62 -6.29
N ALA A 90 10.27 15.20 -6.35
CA ALA A 90 10.91 14.84 -7.61
C ALA A 90 10.20 13.72 -8.36
N ALA A 91 9.67 12.73 -7.64
CA ALA A 91 8.83 11.71 -8.26
C ALA A 91 7.58 12.37 -8.85
N TYR A 92 6.87 13.19 -8.07
CA TYR A 92 5.63 13.88 -8.47
C TYR A 92 5.78 14.70 -9.74
N ASP A 93 6.88 15.45 -9.85
CA ASP A 93 7.17 16.25 -11.04
C ASP A 93 7.53 15.40 -12.28
N THR A 94 7.82 14.10 -12.10
CA THR A 94 8.27 13.20 -13.16
C THR A 94 7.18 12.27 -13.69
N PHE A 95 6.39 11.64 -12.82
CA PHE A 95 5.43 10.60 -13.23
C PHE A 95 4.00 11.13 -13.37
N ASN A 96 3.23 10.56 -14.30
CA ASN A 96 1.83 10.98 -14.54
C ASN A 96 0.89 10.66 -13.37
N SER A 97 1.18 9.59 -12.62
CA SER A 97 0.37 9.17 -11.48
C SER A 97 1.26 8.69 -10.36
N ILE A 98 1.03 9.23 -9.16
CA ILE A 98 1.78 8.87 -7.96
C ILE A 98 0.85 8.47 -6.84
N GLN A 99 1.29 7.44 -6.15
CA GLN A 99 0.74 7.08 -4.85
C GLN A 99 1.85 7.01 -3.81
N VAL A 100 1.57 7.49 -2.61
CA VAL A 100 2.52 7.51 -1.49
C VAL A 100 1.93 6.71 -0.34
N ALA A 101 2.65 5.71 0.18
CA ALA A 101 2.26 5.02 1.40
C ALA A 101 3.11 5.52 2.57
N THR A 102 2.47 6.06 3.61
CA THR A 102 3.12 6.74 4.73
C THR A 102 2.47 6.34 6.06
N ASN A 103 3.20 6.50 7.16
CA ASN A 103 2.65 6.45 8.50
C ASN A 103 1.87 7.73 8.89
N GLY A 104 1.98 8.81 8.13
CA GLY A 104 1.18 10.03 8.30
C GLY A 104 1.63 10.97 9.44
N ILE A 105 2.76 10.72 10.10
CA ILE A 105 3.30 11.63 11.13
C ILE A 105 3.73 12.97 10.52
N ILE A 106 4.30 12.93 9.31
CA ILE A 106 4.63 14.10 8.52
C ILE A 106 3.61 14.13 7.37
N PRO A 107 2.80 15.20 7.22
CA PRO A 107 1.80 15.24 6.17
C PRO A 107 2.44 15.41 4.79
N ILE A 108 1.80 14.86 3.77
CA ILE A 108 2.13 15.14 2.37
C ILE A 108 1.53 16.49 1.99
N PRO A 109 2.31 17.48 1.52
CA PRO A 109 1.79 18.81 1.18
C PRO A 109 0.61 18.77 0.21
N GLU A 110 -0.42 19.59 0.43
CA GLU A 110 -1.65 19.64 -0.40
C GLU A 110 -1.44 20.00 -1.86
N ARG A 111 -0.33 20.69 -2.16
CA ARG A 111 0.11 20.98 -3.53
C ARG A 111 0.47 19.73 -4.32
N LEU A 112 0.83 18.63 -3.66
CA LEU A 112 1.09 17.35 -4.30
C LEU A 112 -0.25 16.64 -4.51
N LYS A 113 -0.86 16.83 -5.68
CA LYS A 113 -2.11 16.16 -6.06
C LYS A 113 -1.83 14.71 -6.42
N CYS A 114 -1.55 13.89 -5.39
CA CYS A 114 -1.30 12.47 -5.51
C CYS A 114 -2.21 11.68 -4.57
N VAL A 115 -2.24 10.36 -4.73
CA VAL A 115 -2.98 9.48 -3.82
C VAL A 115 -2.14 9.18 -2.60
N VAL A 116 -2.70 9.33 -1.41
CA VAL A 116 -1.97 9.11 -0.15
C VAL A 116 -2.63 7.99 0.65
N TRP A 117 -1.86 6.96 0.94
CA TRP A 117 -2.26 5.86 1.82
C TRP A 117 -1.65 6.10 3.19
N VAL A 118 -2.49 6.40 4.18
CA VAL A 118 -2.04 6.57 5.56
C VAL A 118 -2.33 5.30 6.32
N SER A 119 -1.32 4.81 7.04
CA SER A 119 -1.43 3.53 7.73
C SER A 119 -2.01 3.73 9.13
N ILE A 120 -3.24 3.28 9.40
CA ILE A 120 -3.88 3.24 10.73
C ILE A 120 -4.28 1.79 11.02
N ASP A 121 -4.01 1.32 12.24
CA ASP A 121 -4.07 -0.10 12.61
C ASP A 121 -5.01 -0.38 13.79
N GLY A 122 -5.85 0.60 14.15
CA GLY A 122 -6.84 0.50 15.22
C GLY A 122 -7.14 1.84 15.86
N GLY A 123 -7.90 1.80 16.95
CA GLY A 123 -8.04 2.94 17.86
C GLY A 123 -6.70 3.36 18.48
N GLU A 124 -6.70 4.48 19.20
CA GLU A 124 -5.47 5.13 19.69
C GLU A 124 -4.51 4.18 20.42
N GLU A 125 -5.00 3.42 21.38
CA GLU A 125 -4.20 2.50 22.17
C GLU A 125 -3.58 1.39 21.31
N THR A 126 -4.43 0.67 20.55
CA THR A 126 -3.99 -0.43 19.68
C THR A 126 -3.01 0.06 18.61
N HIS A 127 -3.30 1.18 17.97
CA HIS A 127 -2.42 1.76 16.97
C HIS A 127 -1.06 2.16 17.56
N ASN A 128 -1.05 2.91 18.66
CA ASN A 128 0.20 3.35 19.29
C ASN A 128 1.06 2.16 19.74
N ARG A 129 0.44 1.11 20.30
CA ARG A 129 1.12 -0.14 20.66
C ARG A 129 1.75 -0.80 19.43
N ILE A 130 0.99 -0.96 18.36
CA ILE A 130 1.45 -1.59 17.12
C ILE A 130 2.59 -0.80 16.48
N ARG A 131 2.54 0.54 16.54
CA ARG A 131 3.57 1.45 15.99
C ARG A 131 4.81 1.58 16.87
N GLY A 132 4.70 1.24 18.15
CA GLY A 132 5.75 1.45 19.15
C GLY A 132 5.95 2.92 19.54
N ALA A 133 4.94 3.79 19.32
CA ALA A 133 5.02 5.22 19.62
C ALA A 133 3.63 5.84 19.80
N LYS A 134 3.54 6.89 20.64
CA LYS A 134 2.34 7.73 20.79
C LYS A 134 2.19 8.69 19.61
N CYS A 135 1.62 8.21 18.50
CA CYS A 135 1.56 8.94 17.22
C CYS A 135 0.14 9.13 16.69
N TYR A 136 -0.84 8.33 17.13
CA TYR A 136 -2.20 8.32 16.61
C TYR A 136 -2.84 9.71 16.52
N GLN A 137 -2.88 10.47 17.62
CA GLN A 137 -3.53 11.79 17.63
C GLN A 137 -2.90 12.77 16.65
N LYS A 138 -1.56 12.72 16.50
CA LYS A 138 -0.85 13.57 15.54
C LYS A 138 -1.24 13.18 14.11
N ILE A 139 -1.29 11.89 13.80
CA ILE A 139 -1.68 11.39 12.49
C ILE A 139 -3.13 11.79 12.19
N MET A 140 -4.06 11.55 13.12
CA MET A 140 -5.48 11.90 12.93
C MET A 140 -5.69 13.40 12.68
N ARG A 141 -4.94 14.27 13.35
CA ARG A 141 -4.94 15.72 13.07
C ARG A 141 -4.39 16.05 11.67
N ASN A 142 -3.31 15.38 11.26
CA ASN A 142 -2.66 15.65 9.96
C ASN A 142 -3.52 15.24 8.77
N ILE A 143 -4.39 14.23 8.93
CA ILE A 143 -5.20 13.70 7.83
C ILE A 143 -6.60 14.31 7.73
N GLN A 144 -6.99 15.10 8.73
CA GLN A 144 -8.34 15.61 8.86
C GLN A 144 -8.73 16.44 7.62
N ASP A 145 -9.91 16.16 7.08
CA ASP A 145 -10.51 16.82 5.91
C ASP A 145 -9.75 16.66 4.58
N ASP A 146 -8.68 15.85 4.53
CA ASP A 146 -7.91 15.61 3.31
C ASP A 146 -8.51 14.48 2.46
N LYS A 147 -9.23 14.86 1.41
CA LYS A 147 -9.87 13.92 0.46
C LYS A 147 -8.90 13.14 -0.42
N ARG A 148 -7.59 13.44 -0.39
CA ARG A 148 -6.57 12.62 -1.07
C ARG A 148 -6.31 11.33 -0.32
N ILE A 149 -6.53 11.34 1.00
CA ILE A 149 -6.14 10.28 1.91
C ILE A 149 -7.16 9.17 1.95
N ALA A 150 -6.69 7.93 1.83
CA ALA A 150 -7.42 6.77 2.29
C ALA A 150 -6.56 6.00 3.32
N ILE A 151 -7.23 5.40 4.30
CA ILE A 151 -6.55 4.57 5.28
C ILE A 151 -6.26 3.19 4.70
N SER A 152 -5.04 2.72 4.97
CA SER A 152 -4.60 1.35 4.77
C SER A 152 -4.45 0.68 6.13
N MET A 153 -5.26 -0.34 6.42
CA MET A 153 -5.17 -1.09 7.69
C MET A 153 -4.67 -2.52 7.46
N SER A 154 -3.56 -2.88 8.12
CA SER A 154 -3.01 -4.24 8.06
C SER A 154 -3.54 -5.08 9.21
N LEU A 155 -4.47 -5.99 8.90
CA LEU A 155 -5.11 -6.85 9.90
C LEU A 155 -4.23 -8.04 10.25
N SER A 156 -3.97 -8.20 11.54
CA SER A 156 -3.18 -9.27 12.17
C SER A 156 -3.91 -9.79 13.41
N THR A 157 -3.35 -10.78 14.09
CA THR A 157 -3.86 -11.24 15.39
C THR A 157 -3.92 -10.13 16.45
N SER A 158 -3.16 -9.04 16.28
CA SER A 158 -3.09 -7.92 17.22
C SER A 158 -4.21 -6.89 17.09
N ASN A 159 -4.91 -6.83 15.95
CA ASN A 159 -5.89 -5.77 15.67
C ASN A 159 -7.11 -6.21 14.84
N TYR A 160 -7.30 -7.50 14.58
CA TYR A 160 -8.44 -7.97 13.77
C TYR A 160 -9.84 -7.58 14.30
N LYS A 161 -9.93 -7.15 15.56
CA LYS A 161 -11.16 -6.63 16.19
C LYS A 161 -11.35 -5.11 16.04
N GLU A 162 -10.40 -4.40 15.46
CA GLU A 162 -10.37 -2.94 15.38
C GLU A 162 -10.97 -2.37 14.08
N ILE A 163 -11.61 -3.20 13.26
CA ILE A 163 -12.17 -2.80 11.97
C ILE A 163 -13.17 -1.64 12.13
N PHE A 164 -14.20 -1.80 12.97
CA PHE A 164 -15.24 -0.78 13.15
C PHE A 164 -14.76 0.49 13.87
N PRO A 165 -14.00 0.40 14.99
CA PRO A 165 -13.42 1.59 15.60
C PRO A 165 -12.56 2.41 14.63
N THR A 166 -11.82 1.74 13.74
CA THR A 166 -11.01 2.42 12.72
C THR A 166 -11.88 3.09 11.66
N ILE A 167 -12.96 2.43 11.20
CA ILE A 167 -13.92 3.02 10.25
C ILE A 167 -14.54 4.30 10.85
N GLU A 168 -15.00 4.25 12.09
CA GLU A 168 -15.57 5.42 12.78
C GLU A 168 -14.57 6.59 12.87
N ALA A 169 -13.30 6.29 13.18
CA ALA A 169 -12.25 7.29 13.20
C ALA A 169 -12.01 7.91 11.82
N CYS A 170 -12.04 7.10 10.76
CA CYS A 170 -11.91 7.58 9.38
C CYS A 170 -13.09 8.47 8.96
N LEU A 171 -14.32 8.12 9.35
CA LEU A 171 -15.51 8.93 9.08
C LEU A 171 -15.41 10.30 9.78
N LYS A 172 -15.00 10.32 11.06
CA LYS A 172 -14.76 11.56 11.81
C LYS A 172 -13.67 12.43 11.20
N ALA A 173 -12.62 11.81 10.64
CA ALA A 173 -11.56 12.53 9.94
C ALA A 173 -11.98 13.05 8.56
N ASN A 174 -13.17 12.70 8.07
CA ASN A 174 -13.72 13.18 6.80
C ASN A 174 -12.79 12.94 5.59
N ILE A 175 -12.18 11.75 5.49
CA ILE A 175 -11.27 11.36 4.41
C ILE A 175 -11.96 10.56 3.29
N LYS A 176 -11.20 10.06 2.30
CA LYS A 176 -11.74 9.36 1.11
C LYS A 176 -12.38 8.01 1.42
N GLY A 177 -11.81 7.26 2.36
CA GLY A 177 -12.22 5.90 2.68
C GLY A 177 -11.11 5.08 3.34
N ILE A 178 -11.37 3.79 3.47
CA ILE A 178 -10.46 2.82 4.07
C ILE A 178 -10.45 1.51 3.26
N PHE A 179 -9.28 0.90 3.11
CA PHE A 179 -9.14 -0.47 2.69
C PHE A 179 -8.36 -1.29 3.71
N PHE A 180 -8.61 -2.59 3.68
CA PHE A 180 -7.99 -3.55 4.56
C PHE A 180 -7.08 -4.47 3.76
N LEU A 181 -6.01 -4.93 4.38
CA LEU A 181 -5.18 -6.01 3.88
C LEU A 181 -4.90 -6.96 5.05
N LEU A 182 -4.54 -8.21 4.75
CA LEU A 182 -4.07 -9.11 5.80
C LEU A 182 -2.55 -9.06 5.91
N TYR A 183 -2.09 -9.19 7.14
CA TYR A 183 -0.70 -9.40 7.45
C TYR A 183 -0.09 -10.52 6.59
N THR A 184 1.09 -10.24 6.03
CA THR A 184 1.84 -11.15 5.16
C THR A 184 3.24 -11.33 5.72
N GLY A 185 3.60 -12.57 6.03
CA GLY A 185 4.85 -12.91 6.72
C GLY A 185 5.15 -14.38 6.52
N GLN A 186 5.36 -15.10 7.61
CA GLN A 186 5.44 -16.57 7.65
C GLN A 186 4.19 -17.16 8.29
N THR A 187 3.86 -18.41 7.97
CA THR A 187 2.74 -19.12 8.61
C THR A 187 2.96 -19.37 10.11
N THR A 188 4.22 -19.32 10.56
CA THR A 188 4.63 -19.47 11.96
C THR A 188 4.61 -18.16 12.74
N ASP A 189 4.39 -17.03 12.07
CA ASP A 189 4.39 -15.73 12.74
C ASP A 189 3.17 -15.61 13.65
N SER A 190 3.37 -15.13 14.88
CA SER A 190 2.29 -14.91 15.86
C SER A 190 1.21 -13.93 15.37
N LEU A 191 1.55 -13.09 14.39
CA LEU A 191 0.68 -12.10 13.76
C LEU A 191 -0.21 -12.68 12.66
N TYR A 192 0.04 -13.91 12.22
CA TYR A 192 -0.69 -14.52 11.11
C TYR A 192 -2.11 -14.93 11.52
N LEU A 193 -3.11 -14.40 10.81
CA LEU A 193 -4.52 -14.73 11.05
C LEU A 193 -4.86 -16.11 10.47
N THR A 194 -5.38 -16.98 11.32
CA THR A 194 -5.85 -18.32 10.94
C THR A 194 -7.08 -18.74 11.76
N GLY A 195 -7.73 -19.84 11.35
CA GLY A 195 -8.87 -20.43 12.04
C GLY A 195 -9.98 -19.42 12.39
N LYS A 196 -10.46 -19.47 13.63
CA LYS A 196 -11.57 -18.63 14.13
C LYS A 196 -11.30 -17.13 14.00
N GLN A 197 -10.05 -16.68 14.16
CA GLN A 197 -9.70 -15.27 14.04
C GLN A 197 -9.82 -14.79 12.59
N LEU A 198 -9.34 -15.59 11.63
CA LEU A 198 -9.53 -15.30 10.21
C LEU A 198 -11.01 -15.30 9.84
N ASP A 199 -11.79 -16.28 10.31
CA ASP A 199 -13.23 -16.34 10.05
C ASP A 199 -13.97 -15.12 10.58
N TYR A 200 -13.66 -14.68 11.80
CA TYR A 200 -14.19 -13.45 12.36
C TYR A 200 -13.82 -12.23 11.53
N THR A 201 -12.55 -12.14 11.12
CA THR A 201 -12.04 -11.02 10.31
C THR A 201 -12.81 -10.91 9.00
N ILE A 202 -12.97 -12.03 8.29
CA ILE A 202 -13.68 -12.08 7.01
C ILE A 202 -15.16 -11.70 7.16
N LYS A 203 -15.83 -12.21 8.20
CA LYS A 203 -17.23 -11.83 8.49
C LYS A 203 -17.36 -10.34 8.80
N SER A 204 -16.40 -9.78 9.55
CA SER A 204 -16.38 -8.36 9.90
C SER A 204 -16.15 -7.48 8.68
N LEU A 205 -15.27 -7.90 7.75
CA LEU A 205 -15.07 -7.20 6.48
C LEU A 205 -16.33 -7.23 5.61
N TYR A 206 -17.06 -8.35 5.56
CA TYR A 206 -18.34 -8.40 4.85
C TYR A 206 -19.36 -7.43 5.45
N HIS A 207 -19.50 -7.44 6.77
CA HIS A 207 -20.40 -6.53 7.47
C HIS A 207 -20.03 -5.07 7.23
N ALA A 208 -18.74 -4.72 7.29
CA ALA A 208 -18.27 -3.38 7.00
C ALA A 208 -18.60 -2.94 5.56
N ILE A 209 -18.45 -3.83 4.57
CA ILE A 209 -18.82 -3.52 3.18
C ILE A 209 -20.33 -3.27 3.05
N ASP A 210 -21.16 -4.08 3.72
CA ASP A 210 -22.61 -3.94 3.69
C ASP A 210 -23.11 -2.67 4.37
N GLU A 211 -22.50 -2.30 5.50
CA GLU A 211 -22.92 -1.16 6.31
C GLU A 211 -22.40 0.18 5.76
N TYR A 212 -21.13 0.23 5.33
CA TYR A 212 -20.46 1.49 4.96
C TYR A 212 -20.27 1.65 3.44
N GLY A 213 -20.67 0.67 2.63
CA GLY A 213 -20.73 0.76 1.17
C GLY A 213 -19.43 1.24 0.54
N ASP A 214 -19.49 2.37 -0.18
CA ASP A 214 -18.36 2.94 -0.93
C ASP A 214 -17.27 3.57 -0.07
N PHE A 215 -17.48 3.72 1.23
CA PHE A 215 -16.40 4.12 2.13
C PHE A 215 -15.36 3.01 2.31
N ILE A 216 -15.79 1.75 2.18
CA ILE A 216 -14.89 0.59 2.17
C ILE A 216 -14.42 0.35 0.75
N LEU A 217 -13.12 0.54 0.52
CA LEU A 217 -12.48 0.56 -0.80
C LEU A 217 -12.07 -0.84 -1.29
N ILE A 218 -12.72 -1.90 -0.78
CA ILE A 218 -12.55 -3.29 -1.21
C ILE A 218 -13.91 -3.92 -1.48
N SER A 219 -13.99 -4.84 -2.44
CA SER A 219 -15.22 -5.58 -2.75
C SER A 219 -15.33 -6.87 -1.93
N LYS A 220 -16.53 -7.44 -1.85
CA LYS A 220 -16.73 -8.75 -1.21
C LYS A 220 -15.89 -9.84 -1.87
N ARG A 221 -15.77 -9.81 -3.20
CA ARG A 221 -14.97 -10.79 -3.95
C ARG A 221 -13.48 -10.65 -3.64
N MET A 222 -12.98 -9.44 -3.39
CA MET A 222 -11.62 -9.24 -2.92
C MET A 222 -11.40 -9.90 -1.55
N VAL A 223 -12.38 -9.79 -0.64
CA VAL A 223 -12.32 -10.44 0.68
C VAL A 223 -12.26 -11.98 0.56
N ASP A 224 -12.99 -12.61 -0.37
CA ASP A 224 -12.91 -14.06 -0.63
C ASP A 224 -11.47 -14.54 -0.93
N LEU A 225 -10.66 -13.69 -1.57
CA LEU A 225 -9.29 -14.03 -1.94
C LEU A 225 -8.34 -14.10 -0.74
N TYR A 226 -8.70 -13.50 0.40
CA TYR A 226 -7.92 -13.65 1.63
C TYR A 226 -7.98 -15.07 2.19
N LYS A 227 -9.09 -15.78 1.98
CA LYS A 227 -9.21 -17.21 2.34
C LYS A 227 -8.65 -18.12 1.26
N THR A 228 -9.09 -17.92 0.01
CA THR A 228 -8.80 -18.88 -1.06
C THR A 228 -7.38 -18.76 -1.60
N LYS A 229 -6.72 -17.60 -1.42
CA LYS A 229 -5.38 -17.29 -1.92
C LYS A 229 -5.19 -17.53 -3.43
N LYS A 230 -6.28 -17.64 -4.21
CA LYS A 230 -6.24 -17.92 -5.66
C LYS A 230 -5.41 -16.89 -6.44
N HIS A 231 -5.36 -15.66 -5.95
CA HIS A 231 -4.58 -14.57 -6.54
C HIS A 231 -3.06 -14.81 -6.55
N VAL A 232 -2.53 -15.66 -5.68
CA VAL A 232 -1.09 -15.91 -5.57
C VAL A 232 -0.52 -16.51 -6.85
N LYS A 233 -1.27 -17.41 -7.52
CA LYS A 233 -0.89 -18.01 -8.81
C LYS A 233 -0.84 -16.98 -9.95
N ASP A 234 -1.67 -15.93 -9.85
CA ASP A 234 -1.81 -14.87 -10.85
C ASP A 234 -1.14 -13.55 -10.43
N CYS A 235 -0.28 -13.57 -9.40
CA CYS A 235 0.29 -12.39 -8.77
C CYS A 235 1.02 -11.50 -9.78
N ILE A 236 0.65 -10.21 -9.78
CA ILE A 236 1.20 -9.23 -10.73
C ILE A 236 2.69 -8.95 -10.51
N PHE A 237 3.17 -9.05 -9.26
CA PHE A 237 4.58 -8.85 -8.92
C PHE A 237 5.43 -10.00 -9.47
N ARG A 238 4.98 -11.25 -9.29
CA ARG A 238 5.64 -12.44 -9.85
C ARG A 238 5.66 -12.44 -11.37
N LYS A 239 4.61 -11.91 -12.00
CA LYS A 239 4.52 -11.75 -13.45
C LYS A 239 5.26 -10.51 -13.98
N GLY A 240 5.91 -9.72 -13.12
CA GLY A 240 6.72 -8.56 -13.52
C GLY A 240 5.94 -7.32 -13.94
N LEU A 241 4.61 -7.28 -13.81
CA LEU A 241 3.79 -6.10 -14.15
C LEU A 241 4.06 -4.93 -13.20
N VAL A 242 4.40 -5.24 -11.95
CA VAL A 242 4.88 -4.23 -10.99
C VAL A 242 6.23 -4.68 -10.49
N GLN A 243 7.13 -3.72 -10.52
CA GLN A 243 8.52 -3.89 -10.21
C GLN A 243 8.84 -3.12 -8.92
N SER A 244 9.60 -3.71 -8.00
CA SER A 244 9.88 -3.12 -6.69
C SER A 244 11.38 -3.02 -6.47
N PHE A 245 11.83 -1.88 -5.95
CA PHE A 245 13.25 -1.62 -5.68
C PHE A 245 13.44 -1.13 -4.25
N TYR A 246 14.56 -1.55 -3.66
CA TYR A 246 15.06 -1.01 -2.41
C TYR A 246 15.70 0.38 -2.63
N PRO A 247 16.00 1.11 -1.55
CA PRO A 247 16.63 2.43 -1.59
C PRO A 247 17.99 2.52 -2.29
N ASP A 248 18.71 1.41 -2.41
CA ASP A 248 19.96 1.27 -3.16
C ASP A 248 19.74 0.89 -4.65
N MET A 249 18.48 0.88 -5.10
CA MET A 249 18.02 0.38 -6.40
C MET A 249 18.27 -1.11 -6.67
N SER A 250 18.64 -1.89 -5.65
CA SER A 250 18.62 -3.35 -5.75
C SER A 250 17.18 -3.85 -5.88
N ARG A 251 17.04 -4.99 -6.57
CA ARG A 251 15.73 -5.54 -6.88
C ARG A 251 15.08 -6.15 -5.64
N LYS A 252 13.87 -5.69 -5.30
CA LYS A 252 13.08 -6.26 -4.20
C LYS A 252 12.18 -7.39 -4.70
N LEU A 253 12.44 -8.61 -4.22
CA LEU A 253 11.74 -9.83 -4.63
C LEU A 253 11.09 -10.56 -3.44
N PRO A 254 10.00 -11.31 -3.68
CA PRO A 254 9.25 -11.42 -4.94
C PRO A 254 8.29 -10.26 -5.23
N CYS A 255 8.11 -9.32 -4.30
CA CYS A 255 7.15 -8.20 -4.42
C CYS A 255 7.59 -7.00 -3.55
N VAL A 256 6.72 -5.99 -3.42
CA VAL A 256 6.92 -4.81 -2.56
C VAL A 256 7.26 -5.14 -1.09
N MET A 257 6.84 -6.31 -0.59
CA MET A 257 7.10 -6.73 0.79
C MET A 257 8.47 -7.40 0.99
N GLY A 258 9.21 -7.70 -0.09
CA GLY A 258 10.46 -8.46 0.01
C GLY A 258 10.18 -9.94 0.31
N PRO A 259 11.14 -10.68 0.91
CA PRO A 259 11.08 -12.13 1.07
C PRO A 259 10.00 -12.55 2.09
N VAL A 260 8.80 -12.82 1.60
CA VAL A 260 7.64 -13.29 2.38
C VAL A 260 7.11 -14.62 1.87
N ASP A 261 6.43 -15.38 2.73
CA ASP A 261 5.70 -16.57 2.28
C ASP A 261 4.44 -16.15 1.53
N CYS A 262 4.46 -16.30 0.21
CA CYS A 262 3.34 -15.94 -0.65
C CYS A 262 2.05 -16.72 -0.35
N ARG A 263 2.10 -17.86 0.36
CA ARG A 263 0.90 -18.59 0.80
C ARG A 263 0.10 -17.79 1.84
N THR A 264 0.78 -16.92 2.59
CA THR A 264 0.15 -16.03 3.58
C THR A 264 -0.40 -14.75 2.96
N CYS A 265 -0.11 -14.47 1.68
CA CYS A 265 -0.33 -13.16 1.05
C CYS A 265 -1.72 -12.58 1.34
N GLY A 266 -1.72 -11.41 1.95
CA GLY A 266 -2.89 -10.57 2.20
C GLY A 266 -2.80 -9.20 1.53
N CYS A 267 -1.78 -8.97 0.71
CA CYS A 267 -1.57 -7.71 0.00
C CYS A 267 -2.77 -7.37 -0.89
N ILE A 268 -3.24 -6.12 -0.80
CA ILE A 268 -4.39 -5.64 -1.55
C ILE A 268 -4.15 -5.59 -3.06
N VAL A 269 -2.93 -5.30 -3.47
CA VAL A 269 -2.55 -5.08 -4.87
C VAL A 269 -2.82 -6.31 -5.78
N PRO A 270 -2.30 -7.52 -5.46
CA PRO A 270 -2.61 -8.71 -6.27
C PRO A 270 -4.07 -9.17 -6.11
N VAL A 271 -4.70 -8.91 -4.96
CA VAL A 271 -6.12 -9.21 -4.71
C VAL A 271 -7.02 -8.38 -5.63
N PHE A 272 -6.79 -7.07 -5.69
CA PHE A 272 -7.46 -6.15 -6.60
C PHE A 272 -7.25 -6.56 -8.06
N MET A 273 -6.00 -6.72 -8.48
CA MET A 273 -5.67 -7.02 -9.86
C MET A 273 -6.16 -8.40 -10.35
N TYR A 274 -6.37 -9.35 -9.44
CA TYR A 274 -6.95 -10.65 -9.78
C TYR A 274 -8.36 -10.50 -10.37
N TRP A 275 -9.17 -9.61 -9.78
CA TRP A 275 -10.56 -9.36 -10.18
C TRP A 275 -10.68 -8.34 -11.31
N VAL A 276 -9.80 -7.33 -11.37
CA VAL A 276 -9.73 -6.42 -12.53
C VAL A 276 -9.48 -7.19 -13.82
N LYS A 277 -8.56 -8.17 -13.81
CA LYS A 277 -8.30 -9.04 -14.98
C LYS A 277 -9.49 -9.92 -15.37
N ARG A 278 -10.49 -10.05 -14.50
CA ARG A 278 -11.72 -10.82 -14.71
C ARG A 278 -12.94 -9.91 -14.89
N LEU A 279 -12.72 -8.61 -15.13
CA LEU A 279 -13.75 -7.62 -15.42
C LEU A 279 -14.83 -7.53 -14.32
N ASP A 280 -14.44 -7.73 -13.06
CA ASP A 280 -15.35 -7.55 -11.94
C ASP A 280 -15.65 -6.06 -11.73
N ILE A 281 -16.86 -5.65 -12.07
CA ILE A 281 -17.28 -4.23 -12.12
C ILE A 281 -17.19 -3.59 -10.73
N GLU A 282 -17.68 -4.26 -9.69
CA GLU A 282 -17.63 -3.74 -8.32
C GLU A 282 -16.19 -3.44 -7.90
N THR A 283 -15.29 -4.42 -8.07
CA THR A 283 -13.86 -4.22 -7.78
C THR A 283 -13.27 -3.06 -8.58
N MET A 284 -13.57 -2.97 -9.88
CA MET A 284 -13.07 -1.88 -10.73
C MET A 284 -13.56 -0.50 -10.27
N LEU A 285 -14.82 -0.38 -9.85
CA LEU A 285 -15.38 0.87 -9.30
C LEU A 285 -14.69 1.26 -7.98
N LYS A 286 -14.53 0.31 -7.04
CA LYS A 286 -13.77 0.54 -5.80
C LYS A 286 -12.34 0.99 -6.09
N GLY A 287 -11.68 0.34 -7.06
CA GLY A 287 -10.33 0.69 -7.50
C GLY A 287 -10.20 2.07 -8.12
N SER A 288 -11.18 2.46 -8.95
CA SER A 288 -11.24 3.80 -9.52
C SER A 288 -11.37 4.85 -8.42
N LYS A 289 -12.23 4.63 -7.42
CA LYS A 289 -12.34 5.52 -6.25
C LYS A 289 -11.04 5.58 -5.44
N MET A 290 -10.43 4.42 -5.19
CA MET A 290 -9.17 4.29 -4.46
C MET A 290 -8.09 5.14 -5.13
N LEU A 291 -7.90 4.97 -6.44
CA LEU A 291 -6.83 5.60 -7.22
C LEU A 291 -7.18 7.00 -7.76
N ALA A 292 -8.41 7.48 -7.57
CA ALA A 292 -8.81 8.82 -7.99
C ALA A 292 -8.03 9.89 -7.22
N THR A 293 -7.40 10.79 -7.96
CA THR A 293 -6.82 12.00 -7.36
C THR A 293 -7.93 13.04 -7.22
N PRO A 294 -8.08 13.70 -6.08
CA PRO A 294 -9.01 14.83 -5.95
C PRO A 294 -8.64 15.93 -6.95
N VAL A 295 -9.65 16.49 -7.61
CA VAL A 295 -9.53 17.65 -8.50
C VAL A 295 -9.29 18.89 -7.66
#